data_AF-A0A935W808-F1
#
_entry.id   AF-A0A935W808-F1
#
_cell.length_a   1.000
_cell.length_b   1.000
_cell.length_c   1.000
_cell.angle_alpha   90.00
_cell.angle_beta   90.00
_cell.angle_gamma   90.00
#
_symmetry.space_group_name_H-M   'P 1'
#
loop_
_entity.id
_entity.type
_entity.pdbx_description
1 polymer ?
#
loop_
_entity_poly.entity_id
_entity_poly.type
_entity_poly.pdbx_seq_one_letter_code
_entity_poly.pdbx_strand_id
1 'polypeptide(L)'
;MTGADRRAFQAEMTLKYCSGSARRAEDVFGWSRQAVRLGLHEKRTGIVCLGHHAFCCGAKLWEKKHPEVAQALWELAESHAQQDPTFRTTWSFTRLTAEEAIKQLRAQGFADDVLPSRSGMSEVLNRNGYRLRPVLKAKPQKKSLKPTPSSPISANVTEIAKAKPSCA
;
A
#
# COMPACT_ATOMS: atom_id res chain seq x y z
N MET A 1 14.94 6.48 -14.21
CA MET A 1 16.15 7.29 -14.44
C MET A 1 16.13 8.47 -13.49
N THR A 2 17.12 8.62 -12.62
CA THR A 2 17.21 9.80 -11.77
C THR A 2 17.63 11.03 -12.60
N GLY A 3 17.45 12.23 -12.06
CA GLY A 3 17.87 13.45 -12.74
C GLY A 3 19.38 13.51 -13.01
N ALA A 4 20.20 12.93 -12.11
CA ALA A 4 21.64 12.86 -12.26
C ALA A 4 22.06 11.90 -13.37
N ASP A 5 21.48 10.68 -13.41
CA ASP A 5 21.78 9.68 -14.45
C ASP A 5 21.46 10.23 -15.84
N ARG A 6 20.35 10.98 -15.96
CA ARG A 6 19.97 11.65 -17.21
C ARG A 6 21.02 12.65 -17.65
N ARG A 7 21.52 13.49 -16.75
CA ARG A 7 22.55 14.49 -17.09
C ARG A 7 23.88 13.83 -17.44
N ALA A 8 24.28 12.78 -16.73
CA ALA A 8 25.49 12.02 -17.02
C ALA A 8 25.45 11.44 -18.44
N PHE A 9 24.34 10.80 -18.80
CA PHE A 9 24.11 10.29 -20.16
C PHE A 9 24.15 11.41 -21.20
N GLN A 10 23.46 12.52 -20.94
CA GLN A 10 23.43 13.66 -21.84
C GLN A 10 24.84 14.25 -22.06
N ALA A 11 25.65 14.33 -21.01
CA ALA A 11 27.04 14.80 -21.10
C ALA A 11 27.91 13.86 -21.94
N GLU A 12 27.77 12.55 -21.78
CA GLU A 12 28.46 11.55 -22.59
C GLU A 12 28.13 11.68 -24.08
N MET A 13 26.84 11.72 -24.40
CA MET A 13 26.39 11.85 -25.79
C MET A 13 26.78 13.21 -26.38
N THR A 14 26.73 14.29 -25.58
CA THR A 14 27.14 15.63 -26.03
C THR A 14 28.64 15.68 -26.34
N LEU A 15 29.49 14.98 -25.58
CA LEU A 15 30.91 14.87 -25.89
C LEU A 15 31.15 14.10 -27.17
N LYS A 16 30.42 12.99 -27.37
CA LYS A 16 30.58 12.12 -28.53
C LYS A 16 30.08 12.75 -29.83
N TYR A 17 28.93 13.42 -29.81
CA TYR A 17 28.24 13.86 -31.03
C TYR A 17 28.18 15.40 -31.20
N CYS A 18 28.31 16.16 -30.12
CA CYS A 18 28.14 17.61 -30.14
C CYS A 18 29.42 18.38 -29.75
N SER A 19 30.57 17.70 -29.70
CA SER A 19 31.87 18.29 -29.32
C SER A 19 31.85 18.97 -27.94
N GLY A 20 31.00 18.52 -27.01
CA GLY A 20 30.82 19.16 -25.71
C GLY A 20 30.01 20.47 -25.75
N SER A 21 29.42 20.85 -26.88
CA SER A 21 28.63 22.07 -27.00
C SER A 21 27.17 21.85 -26.59
N ALA A 22 26.76 22.50 -25.51
CA ALA A 22 25.37 22.47 -25.04
C ALA A 22 24.38 23.10 -26.03
N ARG A 23 24.81 24.08 -26.85
CA ARG A 23 23.95 24.65 -27.91
C ARG A 23 23.64 23.61 -28.99
N ARG A 24 24.68 22.92 -29.49
CA ARG A 24 24.50 21.84 -30.46
C ARG A 24 23.64 20.71 -29.90
N ALA A 25 23.76 20.38 -28.62
CA ALA A 25 22.92 19.36 -28.00
C ALA A 25 21.44 19.77 -27.91
N GLU A 26 21.15 21.06 -27.73
CA GLU A 26 19.78 21.59 -27.82
C GLU A 26 19.27 21.50 -29.26
N ASP A 27 20.06 21.95 -30.24
CA ASP A 27 19.66 21.95 -31.65
C ASP A 27 19.47 20.53 -32.22
N VAL A 28 20.33 19.57 -31.84
CA VAL A 28 20.32 18.20 -32.37
C VAL A 28 19.40 17.28 -31.58
N PHE A 29 19.43 17.34 -30.24
CA PHE A 29 18.71 16.39 -29.38
C PHE A 29 17.54 17.02 -28.61
N GLY A 30 17.31 18.33 -28.71
CA GLY A 30 16.28 19.03 -27.94
C GLY A 30 16.56 19.07 -26.44
N TRP A 31 17.81 18.87 -26.01
CA TRP A 31 18.15 18.84 -24.59
C TRP A 31 18.36 20.23 -24.02
N SER A 32 17.89 20.46 -22.79
CA SER A 32 18.07 21.75 -22.13
C SER A 32 19.56 22.08 -21.97
N ARG A 33 19.98 23.24 -22.47
CA ARG A 33 21.37 23.72 -22.36
C ARG A 33 21.89 23.71 -20.92
N GLN A 34 21.05 24.04 -19.95
CA GLN A 34 21.43 24.08 -18.53
C GLN A 34 21.77 22.69 -17.99
N ALA A 35 20.94 21.67 -18.26
CA ALA A 35 21.21 20.30 -17.82
C ALA A 35 22.45 19.70 -18.47
N VAL A 36 22.66 19.97 -19.76
CA VAL A 36 23.85 19.50 -20.50
C VAL A 36 25.13 20.16 -19.96
N ARG A 37 25.12 21.48 -19.74
CA ARG A 37 26.26 22.18 -19.14
C ARG A 37 26.58 21.64 -17.75
N LEU A 38 25.57 21.46 -16.91
CA LEU A 38 25.75 20.90 -15.58
C LEU A 38 26.35 19.49 -15.68
N GLY A 39 25.79 18.61 -16.52
CA GLY A 39 26.32 17.26 -16.74
C GLY A 39 27.76 17.24 -17.24
N LEU A 40 28.15 18.17 -18.12
CA LEU A 40 29.54 18.30 -18.59
C LEU A 40 30.48 18.72 -17.46
N HIS A 41 30.06 19.63 -16.58
CA HIS A 41 30.85 20.03 -15.40
C HIS A 41 30.93 18.91 -14.36
N GLU A 42 29.82 18.22 -14.09
CA GLU A 42 29.77 17.03 -13.22
C GLU A 42 30.74 15.97 -13.74
N LYS A 43 30.73 15.68 -15.04
CA LYS A 43 31.66 14.73 -15.67
C LYS A 43 33.12 15.19 -15.62
N ARG A 44 33.39 16.50 -15.78
CA ARG A 44 34.76 17.06 -15.71
C ARG A 44 35.34 16.97 -14.31
N THR A 45 34.52 17.18 -13.29
CA THR A 45 34.94 17.24 -11.88
C THR A 45 34.83 15.90 -11.16
N GLY A 46 34.05 14.96 -11.71
CA GLY A 46 33.70 13.70 -11.05
C GLY A 46 32.69 13.87 -9.91
N ILE A 47 32.15 15.09 -9.70
CA ILE A 47 31.24 15.42 -8.60
C ILE A 47 29.84 15.56 -9.16
N VAL A 48 28.90 14.76 -8.67
CA VAL A 48 27.48 14.86 -9.05
C VAL A 48 26.81 15.96 -8.23
N CYS A 49 26.24 16.96 -8.89
CA CYS A 49 25.49 18.02 -8.23
C CYS A 49 24.10 17.50 -7.83
N LEU A 50 23.87 17.41 -6.52
CA LEU A 50 22.56 17.09 -5.99
C LEU A 50 21.65 18.31 -6.10
N GLY A 51 20.48 18.13 -6.73
CA GLY A 51 19.48 19.18 -6.80
C GLY A 51 18.91 19.47 -5.41
N HIS A 52 18.64 20.74 -5.10
CA HIS A 52 18.05 21.15 -3.83
C HIS A 52 16.77 20.36 -3.49
N HIS A 53 15.96 20.04 -4.50
CA HIS A 53 14.75 19.24 -4.33
C HIS A 53 14.99 17.81 -3.83
N ALA A 54 16.10 17.17 -4.22
CA ALA A 54 16.41 15.81 -3.78
C ALA A 54 16.88 15.76 -2.31
N PHE A 55 17.45 16.85 -1.81
CA PHE A 55 18.02 16.93 -0.46
C PHE A 55 17.08 17.58 0.56
N CYS A 56 16.39 18.66 0.16
CA CYS A 56 15.60 19.50 1.07
C CYS A 56 14.09 19.45 0.83
N CYS A 57 13.61 18.86 -0.27
CA CYS A 57 12.19 18.94 -0.61
C CYS A 57 11.48 17.59 -0.50
N GLY A 58 10.20 17.66 -0.14
CA GLY A 58 9.34 16.51 0.13
C GLY A 58 8.82 16.55 1.55
N ALA A 59 7.51 16.32 1.72
CA ALA A 59 6.94 16.12 3.04
C ALA A 59 7.58 14.87 3.65
N LYS A 60 8.27 15.03 4.78
CA LYS A 60 8.77 13.88 5.54
C LYS A 60 7.58 12.99 5.89
N LEU A 61 7.81 11.68 5.80
CA LEU A 61 6.84 10.69 6.24
C LEU A 61 6.44 10.97 7.70
N TRP A 62 5.18 10.70 8.03
CA TRP A 62 4.66 10.94 9.37
C TRP A 62 5.49 10.21 10.45
N GLU A 63 5.93 8.97 10.20
CA GLU A 63 6.74 8.20 11.15
C GLU A 63 8.11 8.85 11.41
N LYS A 64 8.65 9.59 10.43
CA LYS A 64 9.90 10.33 10.58
C LYS A 64 9.73 11.63 11.36
N LYS A 65 8.52 12.18 11.41
CA LYS A 65 8.20 13.38 12.19
C LYS A 65 7.92 13.03 13.65
N HIS A 66 7.28 11.89 13.89
CA HIS A 66 6.81 11.45 15.21
C HIS A 66 7.29 10.01 15.49
N PRO A 67 8.60 9.82 15.76
CA PRO A 67 9.16 8.48 15.93
C PRO A 67 8.58 7.74 17.14
N GLU A 68 8.31 8.44 18.24
CA GLU A 68 7.75 7.86 19.47
C GLU A 68 6.34 7.30 19.24
N VAL A 69 5.47 8.06 18.56
CA VAL A 69 4.10 7.64 18.24
C VAL A 69 4.10 6.51 17.23
N ALA A 70 5.03 6.54 16.27
CA ALA A 70 5.20 5.45 15.31
C ALA A 70 5.64 4.15 15.99
N GLN A 71 6.54 4.22 16.98
CA GLN A 71 6.96 3.04 17.74
C GLN A 71 5.80 2.42 18.52
N ALA A 72 5.01 3.25 19.22
CA ALA A 72 3.81 2.78 19.91
C ALA A 72 2.80 2.14 18.95
N LEU A 73 2.65 2.70 17.75
CA LEU A 73 1.81 2.12 16.69
C LEU A 73 2.34 0.74 16.25
N TRP A 74 3.65 0.54 16.18
CA TRP A 74 4.24 -0.76 15.84
C TRP A 74 3.99 -1.81 16.90
N GLU A 75 4.21 -1.49 18.16
CA GLU A 75 3.92 -2.42 19.28
C GLU A 75 2.45 -2.83 19.27
N LEU A 76 1.56 -1.88 19.00
CA LEU A 76 0.13 -2.11 18.90
C LEU A 76 -0.22 -2.98 17.68
N ALA A 77 0.32 -2.65 16.51
CA ALA A 77 0.08 -3.41 15.28
C ALA A 77 0.59 -4.85 15.39
N GLU A 78 1.75 -5.05 16.01
CA GLU A 78 2.38 -6.35 16.22
C GLU A 78 1.54 -7.24 17.15
N SER A 79 0.96 -6.68 18.23
CA SER A 79 0.07 -7.45 19.12
C SER A 79 -1.19 -7.99 18.42
N HIS A 80 -1.62 -7.33 17.35
CA HIS A 80 -2.79 -7.69 16.55
C HIS A 80 -2.42 -8.40 15.25
N ALA A 81 -1.12 -8.56 14.96
CA ALA A 81 -0.60 -9.12 13.73
C ALA A 81 -0.61 -10.65 13.75
N GLN A 82 -0.91 -11.21 12.59
CA GLN A 82 -0.74 -12.61 12.30
C GLN A 82 -0.01 -12.74 10.96
N GLN A 83 1.07 -13.52 10.93
CA GLN A 83 1.80 -13.84 9.71
C GLN A 83 0.83 -14.39 8.64
N ASP A 84 1.08 -14.07 7.37
CA ASP A 84 0.36 -14.67 6.25
C ASP A 84 0.31 -16.20 6.38
N PRO A 85 -0.88 -16.82 6.52
CA PRO A 85 -1.02 -18.27 6.66
C PRO A 85 -0.44 -19.07 5.49
N THR A 86 -0.34 -18.45 4.32
CA THR A 86 0.25 -19.12 3.14
C THR A 86 1.77 -19.03 3.10
N PHE A 87 2.38 -18.19 3.95
CA PHE A 87 3.82 -17.90 4.00
C PHE A 87 4.43 -17.53 2.63
N ARG A 88 3.59 -17.07 1.68
CA ARG A 88 4.04 -16.64 0.35
C ARG A 88 4.51 -15.20 0.36
N THR A 89 4.05 -14.42 1.33
CA THR A 89 4.38 -13.00 1.49
C THR A 89 4.97 -12.75 2.87
N THR A 90 5.75 -11.68 2.98
CA THR A 90 6.28 -11.16 4.25
C THR A 90 5.28 -10.24 4.96
N TRP A 91 4.03 -10.21 4.52
CA TRP A 91 3.01 -9.33 5.08
C TRP A 91 2.40 -9.93 6.34
N SER A 92 2.04 -9.04 7.25
CA SER A 92 1.34 -9.35 8.48
C SER A 92 -0.12 -8.91 8.34
N PHE A 93 -1.04 -9.86 8.45
CA PHE A 93 -2.45 -9.52 8.49
C PHE A 93 -2.85 -9.08 9.89
N THR A 94 -3.46 -7.91 9.99
CA THR A 94 -3.92 -7.34 11.27
C THR A 94 -5.43 -7.25 11.31
N ARG A 95 -5.97 -7.27 12.55
CA ARG A 95 -7.37 -6.97 12.85
C ARG A 95 -7.58 -5.50 13.22
N LEU A 96 -6.48 -4.79 13.44
CA LEU A 96 -6.46 -3.41 13.88
C LEU A 96 -6.91 -2.50 12.74
N THR A 97 -8.08 -1.89 12.89
CA THR A 97 -8.54 -0.85 11.95
C THR A 97 -7.82 0.47 12.25
N ALA A 98 -7.73 1.34 11.25
CA ALA A 98 -7.09 2.64 11.44
C ALA A 98 -7.79 3.51 12.50
N GLU A 99 -9.11 3.41 12.61
CA GLU A 99 -9.90 4.13 13.63
C GLU A 99 -9.59 3.62 15.04
N GLU A 100 -9.50 2.29 15.21
CA GLU A 100 -9.18 1.68 16.50
C GLU A 100 -7.73 1.98 16.90
N ALA A 101 -6.79 1.98 15.94
CA ALA A 101 -5.40 2.37 16.17
C ALA A 101 -5.30 3.81 16.70
N ILE A 102 -6.01 4.76 16.08
CA ILE A 102 -6.06 6.16 16.53
C ILE A 102 -6.64 6.24 17.95
N LYS A 103 -7.73 5.51 18.22
CA LYS A 103 -8.38 5.49 19.53
C LYS A 103 -7.48 4.91 20.63
N GLN A 104 -6.75 3.84 20.34
CA GLN A 104 -5.81 3.24 21.28
C GLN A 104 -4.60 4.13 21.53
N LEU A 105 -4.06 4.79 20.50
CA LEU A 105 -2.99 5.78 20.68
C LEU A 105 -3.45 6.99 21.52
N ARG A 106 -4.68 7.48 21.32
CA ARG A 106 -5.28 8.49 22.21
C ARG A 106 -5.35 8.02 23.65
N ALA A 107 -5.76 6.77 23.87
CA ALA A 107 -5.83 6.18 25.21
C ALA A 107 -4.46 6.03 25.88
N GLN A 108 -3.39 5.89 25.09
CA GLN A 108 -2.00 5.92 25.57
C GLN A 108 -1.49 7.34 25.89
N GLY A 109 -2.28 8.38 25.62
CA GLY A 109 -1.97 9.77 25.99
C GLY A 109 -1.37 10.61 24.85
N PHE A 110 -1.35 10.11 23.61
CA PHE A 110 -0.88 10.91 22.48
C PHE A 110 -1.89 11.99 22.09
N ALA A 111 -1.39 13.22 21.88
CA ALA A 111 -2.21 14.37 21.50
C ALA A 111 -2.78 14.23 20.07
N ASP A 112 -3.99 14.75 19.87
CA ASP A 112 -4.70 14.67 18.59
C ASP A 112 -3.96 15.34 17.43
N ASP A 113 -3.20 16.41 17.70
CA ASP A 113 -2.43 17.15 16.70
C ASP A 113 -1.30 16.32 16.09
N VAL A 114 -0.86 15.28 16.81
CA VAL A 114 0.25 14.41 16.40
C VAL A 114 -0.26 13.19 15.62
N LEU A 115 -1.53 12.83 15.81
CA LEU A 115 -2.11 11.66 15.19
C LEU A 115 -2.44 11.92 13.71
N PRO A 116 -2.14 10.97 12.82
CA PRO A 116 -2.48 11.12 11.41
C PRO A 116 -4.00 11.00 11.23
N SER A 117 -4.51 11.53 10.11
CA SER A 117 -5.89 11.27 9.71
C SER A 117 -6.13 9.76 9.55
N ARG A 118 -7.39 9.31 9.61
CA ARG A 118 -7.75 7.90 9.38
C ARG A 118 -7.14 7.32 8.09
N SER A 119 -7.15 8.09 7.00
CA SER A 119 -6.54 7.67 5.73
C SER A 119 -5.02 7.57 5.86
N GLY A 120 -4.38 8.58 6.48
CA GLY A 120 -2.94 8.56 6.74
C GLY A 120 -2.51 7.38 7.61
N MET A 121 -3.26 7.07 8.66
CA MET A 121 -3.04 5.89 9.51
C MET A 121 -3.11 4.59 8.71
N SER A 122 -4.10 4.48 7.81
CA SER A 122 -4.24 3.31 6.93
C SER A 122 -3.04 3.16 5.98
N GLU A 123 -2.58 4.25 5.39
CA GLU A 123 -1.40 4.25 4.51
C GLU A 123 -0.11 3.90 5.26
N VAL A 124 0.07 4.45 6.46
CA VAL A 124 1.20 4.16 7.35
C VAL A 124 1.25 2.67 7.66
N LEU A 125 0.14 2.07 8.12
CA LEU A 125 0.08 0.63 8.40
C LEU A 125 0.36 -0.21 7.15
N ASN A 126 -0.29 0.10 6.03
CA ASN A 126 -0.12 -0.64 4.77
C ASN A 126 1.31 -0.60 4.22
N ARG A 127 1.98 0.57 4.30
CA ARG A 127 3.37 0.74 3.86
C ARG A 127 4.33 -0.10 4.69
N ASN A 128 4.07 -0.23 5.99
CA ASN A 128 4.90 -0.98 6.93
C ASN A 128 4.52 -2.47 7.01
N GLY A 129 3.73 -2.98 6.05
CA GLY A 129 3.47 -4.41 5.90
C GLY A 129 2.27 -4.94 6.70
N TYR A 130 1.55 -4.08 7.41
CA TYR A 130 0.34 -4.44 8.15
C TYR A 130 -0.90 -4.26 7.27
N ARG A 131 -1.52 -5.37 6.88
CA ARG A 131 -2.71 -5.38 6.02
C ARG A 131 -3.94 -5.76 6.82
N LEU A 132 -4.95 -4.89 6.81
CA LEU A 132 -6.24 -5.19 7.43
C LEU A 132 -6.90 -6.38 6.72
N ARG A 133 -7.22 -7.42 7.49
CA ARG A 133 -7.99 -8.56 6.98
C ARG A 133 -8.97 -9.06 8.05
N PRO A 134 -10.23 -9.35 7.68
CA PRO A 134 -11.14 -9.99 8.60
C PRO A 134 -10.63 -11.39 8.95
N VAL A 135 -10.84 -11.79 10.20
CA VAL A 135 -10.44 -13.11 10.68
C VAL A 135 -11.31 -14.15 10.00
N LEU A 136 -10.72 -14.92 9.10
CA LEU A 136 -11.35 -16.15 8.65
C LEU A 136 -11.07 -17.20 9.71
N LYS A 137 -12.09 -17.54 10.50
CA LYS A 137 -12.04 -18.76 11.31
C LYS A 137 -11.82 -19.94 10.38
N ALA A 138 -10.90 -20.84 10.76
CA ALA A 138 -10.66 -22.07 10.02
C ALA A 138 -12.00 -22.81 9.89
N LYS A 139 -12.46 -23.04 8.65
CA LYS A 139 -13.56 -23.95 8.39
C LYS A 139 -12.99 -25.36 8.50
N PRO A 140 -13.39 -26.18 9.49
CA PRO A 140 -12.89 -27.54 9.61
C PRO A 140 -13.27 -28.31 8.36
N GLN A 141 -12.32 -29.00 7.74
CA GLN A 141 -12.65 -29.92 6.65
C GLN A 141 -13.36 -31.13 7.22
N LYS A 142 -14.69 -31.12 7.16
CA LYS A 142 -15.52 -32.23 7.63
C LYS A 142 -15.45 -33.35 6.59
N LYS A 143 -14.81 -34.47 6.93
CA LYS A 143 -14.67 -35.66 6.06
C LYS A 143 -15.91 -36.55 6.02
N SER A 144 -17.02 -36.14 6.63
CA SER A 144 -18.27 -36.91 6.61
C SER A 144 -19.07 -36.63 5.34
N LEU A 145 -19.59 -37.68 4.70
CA LEU A 145 -20.58 -37.57 3.63
C LEU A 145 -21.81 -36.78 4.15
N LYS A 146 -22.36 -35.90 3.31
CA LYS A 146 -23.60 -35.17 3.65
C LYS A 146 -24.74 -36.20 3.79
N PRO A 147 -25.58 -36.14 4.84
CA PRO A 147 -26.73 -37.03 4.97
C PRO A 147 -27.61 -36.90 3.73
N THR A 148 -28.02 -38.03 3.15
CA THR A 148 -28.99 -38.05 2.07
C THR A 148 -30.34 -37.55 2.58
N PRO A 149 -31.02 -36.64 1.87
CA PRO A 149 -32.37 -36.25 2.24
C PRO A 149 -33.27 -37.48 2.16
N SER A 150 -33.93 -37.81 3.27
CA SER A 150 -34.96 -38.86 3.27
C SER A 150 -36.13 -38.42 2.40
N SER A 151 -36.60 -39.31 1.53
CA SER A 151 -37.80 -39.06 0.72
C SER A 151 -38.96 -38.63 1.62
N PRO A 152 -39.76 -37.61 1.22
CA PRO A 152 -40.95 -37.23 1.97
C PRO A 152 -41.90 -38.43 2.01
N ILE A 153 -42.28 -38.83 3.23
CA ILE A 153 -43.33 -39.81 3.45
C ILE A 153 -44.60 -39.25 2.80
N SER A 154 -45.23 -40.05 1.92
CA SER A 154 -46.46 -39.69 1.21
C SER A 154 -47.49 -39.11 2.17
N ALA A 155 -48.04 -37.94 1.83
CA ALA A 155 -49.09 -37.31 2.62
C ALA A 155 -50.31 -38.25 2.76
N ASN A 156 -50.87 -38.33 3.97
CA ASN A 156 -52.12 -39.04 4.23
C ASN A 156 -53.26 -38.44 3.39
N VAL A 157 -54.00 -39.30 2.70
CA VAL A 157 -55.06 -38.97 1.72
C VAL A 157 -56.31 -38.30 2.35
N THR A 158 -56.32 -38.03 3.65
CA THR A 158 -57.55 -37.69 4.39
C THR A 158 -57.99 -36.22 4.39
N GLU A 159 -57.38 -35.33 3.60
CA GLU A 159 -57.84 -33.92 3.50
C GLU A 159 -58.45 -33.51 2.15
N ILE A 160 -58.57 -34.42 1.16
CA ILE A 160 -59.10 -34.07 -0.18
C ILE A 160 -60.65 -33.99 -0.21
N ALA A 161 -61.36 -34.34 0.87
CA ALA A 161 -62.83 -34.48 0.85
C ALA A 161 -63.65 -33.28 1.37
N LYS A 162 -63.06 -32.11 1.66
CA LYS A 162 -63.82 -30.91 2.11
C LYS A 162 -63.55 -29.68 1.23
N ALA A 163 -63.85 -29.80 -0.05
CA ALA A 163 -64.06 -28.62 -0.91
C ALA A 163 -65.03 -28.97 -2.04
N LYS A 164 -66.34 -28.96 -1.74
CA LYS A 164 -67.37 -28.73 -2.76
C LYS A 164 -67.85 -27.29 -2.60
N PRO A 165 -67.77 -26.42 -3.62
CA PRO A 165 -68.61 -25.25 -3.69
C PRO A 165 -69.91 -25.63 -4.43
N SER A 166 -71.08 -25.39 -3.82
CA SER A 166 -72.34 -25.31 -4.57
C SER A 166 -72.62 -23.86 -4.89
N CYS A 167 -72.65 -23.54 -6.19
CA CYS A 167 -73.08 -22.27 -6.75
C CYS A 167 -74.56 -21.98 -6.46
N ALA A 168 -74.92 -20.70 -6.46
CA ALA A 168 -76.23 -20.21 -6.89
C ALA A 168 -76.22 -20.08 -8.43
#